data_AF-S7SYC2-F1
#
_entry.id   AF-S7SYC2-F1
#
_cell.length_a   1.000
_cell.length_b   1.000
_cell.length_c   1.000
_cell.angle_alpha   90.00
_cell.angle_beta   90.00
_cell.angle_gamma   90.00
#
_symmetry.space_group_name_H-M   'P 1'
#
loop_
_entity.id
_entity.type
_entity.pdbx_description
1 polymer ?
#
loop_
_entity_poly.entity_id
_entity_poly.type
_entity_poly.pdbx_seq_one_letter_code
_entity_poly.pdbx_strand_id
1 'polypeptide(L)'
;MRGESLLTGRLVQYGRHRQRRSYARISEVLELPNLIEIQTSSYQWFLDEGLREMFREISPIEDFSGNLSLEFIDYSLGEPKYTVEEAKERDVTYAAPLRVKVRLINKETGEVKEQDVFMGDFPLMTETGTFIINGAERVIVSQLVRSPSVYYSDKVDKNGKRGYSATVIPNRGAWLEYETDAKDVVYVRIDRTRKLPVTVLLRALGFSSDQEIIDLLGDNEYLRNTLEKDNTDSTEKALIEIYERLRPGEPPTLENAKNLLASRFF
;
A
#
# COMPACT_ATOMS: atom_id res chain seq x y z
N MET A 1 5.11 52.70 47.33
CA MET A 1 6.34 51.92 47.56
C MET A 1 5.96 50.47 47.75
N ARG A 2 6.53 49.57 46.92
CA ARG A 2 6.66 48.09 47.07
C ARG A 2 5.31 47.34 47.10
N GLY A 3 4.87 46.59 46.09
CA GLY A 3 5.62 45.73 45.18
C GLY A 3 5.89 44.37 45.84
N GLU A 4 4.83 43.62 46.19
CA GLU A 4 4.95 42.26 46.72
C GLU A 4 4.63 41.23 45.63
N SER A 5 5.60 40.32 45.45
CA SER A 5 5.83 39.44 44.32
C SER A 5 4.87 38.24 44.29
N LEU A 6 3.87 38.26 43.41
CA LEU A 6 3.07 37.08 43.03
C LEU A 6 3.74 36.29 41.90
N LEU A 7 4.97 35.81 42.09
CA LEU A 7 5.65 34.92 41.14
C LEU A 7 6.45 33.80 41.83
N THR A 8 5.96 33.27 42.96
CA THR A 8 6.52 32.05 43.54
C THR A 8 5.92 30.84 42.81
N GLY A 9 6.68 30.25 41.87
CA GLY A 9 6.29 29.02 41.19
C GLY A 9 5.88 27.91 42.18
N ARG A 10 4.97 27.03 41.77
CA ARG A 10 4.43 25.93 42.59
C ARG A 10 5.41 24.77 42.66
N LEU A 11 5.51 24.09 43.81
CA LEU A 11 6.25 22.83 43.91
C LEU A 11 5.40 21.69 43.32
N VAL A 12 5.97 20.95 42.36
CA VAL A 12 5.35 19.78 41.71
C VAL A 12 6.17 18.55 42.06
N GLN A 13 5.50 17.50 42.53
CA GLN A 13 6.11 16.20 42.83
C GLN A 13 6.32 15.41 41.53
N TYR A 14 7.53 14.91 41.33
CA TYR A 14 7.90 14.03 40.21
C TYR A 14 8.40 12.69 40.76
N GLY A 15 7.60 11.64 40.58
CA GLY A 15 7.86 10.33 41.17
C GLY A 15 7.80 10.36 42.71
N ARG A 16 8.39 9.36 43.38
CA ARG A 16 8.33 9.25 44.85
C ARG A 16 9.34 10.12 45.59
N HIS A 17 10.44 10.53 44.96
CA HIS A 17 11.62 11.05 45.68
C HIS A 17 11.98 12.50 45.38
N ARG A 18 11.31 13.20 44.46
CA ARG A 18 11.76 14.51 43.99
C ARG A 18 10.63 15.52 43.79
N GLN A 19 10.85 16.75 44.25
CA GLN A 19 10.01 17.90 43.94
C GLN A 19 10.77 18.91 43.09
N ARG A 20 10.09 19.55 42.16
CA ARG A 20 10.65 20.66 41.36
C ARG A 20 9.70 21.84 41.37
N ARG A 21 10.24 23.05 41.44
CA ARG A 21 9.46 24.28 41.34
C ARG A 21 9.09 24.53 39.86
N SER A 22 7.81 24.49 39.55
CA SER A 22 7.23 24.78 38.24
C SER A 22 6.65 26.19 38.20
N TYR A 23 6.94 26.93 37.14
CA TYR A 23 6.38 28.26 36.86
C TYR A 23 5.26 28.19 35.79
N ALA A 24 4.75 26.99 35.49
CA ALA A 24 3.67 26.80 34.54
C ALA A 24 2.43 27.61 34.95
N ARG A 25 1.90 28.37 33.98
CA ARG A 25 0.72 29.25 34.17
C ARG A 25 -0.57 28.65 33.61
N ILE A 26 -0.47 27.53 32.90
CA ILE A 26 -1.58 26.78 32.32
C ILE A 26 -1.70 25.43 33.01
N SER A 27 -2.92 24.90 33.09
CA SER A 27 -3.19 23.55 33.58
C SER A 27 -2.95 22.52 32.47
N GLU A 28 -2.35 21.39 32.82
CA GLU A 28 -2.33 20.21 31.96
C GLU A 28 -3.73 19.59 31.95
N VAL A 29 -4.32 19.46 30.78
CA VAL A 29 -5.70 18.94 30.60
C VAL A 29 -5.69 17.43 30.40
N LEU A 30 -4.57 16.88 29.94
CA LEU A 30 -4.40 15.47 29.62
C LEU A 30 -2.96 15.05 29.95
N GLU A 31 -2.81 13.86 30.51
CA GLU A 31 -1.50 13.28 30.83
C GLU A 31 -0.80 12.77 29.56
N LEU A 32 0.52 12.68 29.60
CA LEU A 32 1.27 12.13 28.47
C LEU A 32 0.86 10.67 28.23
N PRO A 33 0.53 10.29 26.99
CA PRO A 33 0.27 8.90 26.65
C PRO A 33 1.56 8.09 26.71
N ASN A 34 1.43 6.77 26.54
CA ASN A 34 2.59 5.91 26.44
C ASN A 34 3.39 6.26 25.16
N LEU A 35 4.64 6.72 25.34
CA LEU A 35 5.47 7.24 24.26
C LEU A 35 5.95 6.15 23.28
N ILE A 36 5.88 4.87 23.65
CA ILE A 36 6.20 3.73 22.76
C ILE A 36 4.94 3.03 22.23
N GLU A 37 3.75 3.54 22.54
CA GLU A 37 2.45 2.94 22.20
C GLU A 37 2.29 2.68 20.71
N ILE A 38 2.84 3.55 19.86
CA ILE A 38 2.75 3.40 18.40
C ILE A 38 3.35 2.07 17.94
N GLN A 39 4.48 1.67 18.52
CA GLN A 39 5.16 0.42 18.17
C GLN A 39 4.36 -0.79 18.67
N THR A 40 4.02 -0.78 19.96
CA THR A 40 3.34 -1.91 20.61
C THR A 40 1.94 -2.12 20.04
N SER A 41 1.19 -1.04 19.82
CA SER A 41 -0.19 -1.11 19.29
C SER A 41 -0.20 -1.57 17.83
N SER A 42 0.73 -1.07 17.01
CA SER A 42 0.83 -1.49 15.60
C SER A 42 1.17 -2.98 15.48
N TYR A 43 2.06 -3.49 16.32
CA TYR A 43 2.46 -4.89 16.28
C TYR A 43 1.36 -5.80 16.85
N GLN A 44 0.70 -5.39 17.93
CA GLN A 44 -0.44 -6.13 18.50
C GLN A 44 -1.58 -6.25 17.48
N TRP A 45 -1.95 -5.15 16.81
CA TRP A 45 -2.93 -5.18 15.73
C TRP A 45 -2.49 -6.10 14.57
N PHE A 46 -1.20 -6.05 14.19
CA PHE A 46 -0.69 -6.90 13.13
C PHE A 46 -0.81 -8.39 13.47
N LEU A 47 -0.56 -8.78 14.71
CA LEU A 47 -0.80 -10.15 15.17
C LEU A 47 -2.30 -10.46 15.17
N ASP A 48 -3.10 -9.72 15.92
CA ASP A 48 -4.51 -10.03 16.16
C ASP A 48 -5.37 -10.04 14.89
N GLU A 49 -5.15 -9.07 14.00
CA GLU A 49 -5.98 -8.80 12.82
C GLU A 49 -5.19 -8.95 11.52
N GLY A 50 -4.05 -8.26 11.41
CA GLY A 50 -3.33 -8.09 10.14
C GLY A 50 -2.86 -9.38 9.48
N LEU A 51 -2.33 -10.34 10.26
CA LEU A 51 -1.95 -11.66 9.75
C LEU A 51 -3.16 -12.43 9.19
N ARG A 52 -4.30 -12.33 9.87
CA ARG A 52 -5.52 -13.02 9.45
C ARG A 52 -6.11 -12.39 8.18
N GLU A 53 -6.10 -11.05 8.09
CA GLU A 53 -6.50 -10.34 6.87
C GLU A 53 -5.62 -10.73 5.68
N MET A 54 -4.30 -10.76 5.86
CA MET A 54 -3.36 -11.14 4.80
C MET A 54 -3.58 -12.59 4.32
N PHE A 55 -3.75 -13.55 5.23
CA PHE A 55 -4.00 -14.93 4.83
C PHE A 55 -5.36 -15.13 4.16
N ARG A 56 -6.38 -14.35 4.54
CA ARG A 56 -7.67 -14.35 3.87
C ARG A 56 -7.60 -13.74 2.47
N GLU A 57 -6.77 -12.71 2.25
CA GLU A 57 -6.60 -12.06 0.95
C GLU A 57 -6.06 -13.05 -0.11
N ILE A 58 -5.14 -13.94 0.28
CA ILE A 58 -4.54 -14.92 -0.64
C ILE A 58 -5.36 -16.21 -0.77
N SER A 59 -6.40 -16.39 0.06
CA SER A 59 -7.20 -17.61 0.12
C SER A 59 -8.56 -17.41 -0.58
N PRO A 60 -9.05 -18.40 -1.34
CA PRO A 60 -8.44 -19.69 -1.62
C PRO A 60 -7.34 -19.62 -2.70
N ILE A 61 -6.38 -20.52 -2.61
CA ILE A 61 -5.42 -20.77 -3.70
C ILE A 61 -5.91 -21.97 -4.50
N GLU A 62 -6.18 -21.78 -5.78
CA GLU A 62 -6.63 -22.85 -6.69
C GLU A 62 -5.51 -23.26 -7.65
N ASP A 63 -5.52 -24.53 -8.05
CA ASP A 63 -4.67 -25.01 -9.13
C ASP A 63 -5.21 -24.54 -10.50
N PHE A 64 -4.39 -24.68 -11.55
CA PHE A 64 -4.76 -24.23 -12.90
C PHE A 64 -6.05 -24.88 -13.43
N SER A 65 -6.34 -26.12 -13.01
CA SER A 65 -7.55 -26.85 -13.39
C SER A 65 -8.76 -26.51 -12.53
N GLY A 66 -8.58 -25.81 -11.40
CA GLY A 66 -9.63 -25.49 -10.42
C GLY A 66 -10.12 -26.67 -9.58
N ASN A 67 -9.44 -27.81 -9.67
CA ASN A 67 -9.79 -29.08 -9.03
C ASN A 67 -9.30 -29.17 -7.57
N LEU A 68 -8.15 -28.57 -7.29
CA LEU A 68 -7.57 -28.49 -5.94
C LEU A 68 -7.70 -27.07 -5.42
N SER A 69 -8.23 -26.93 -4.22
CA SER A 69 -8.38 -25.65 -3.54
C SER A 69 -7.76 -25.71 -2.15
N LEU A 70 -6.84 -24.79 -1.86
CA LEU A 70 -6.21 -24.65 -0.56
C LEU A 70 -6.80 -23.42 0.15
N GLU A 71 -7.49 -23.67 1.25
CA GLU A 71 -8.13 -22.66 2.08
C GLU A 71 -7.35 -22.41 3.37
N PHE A 72 -7.24 -21.15 3.75
CA PHE A 72 -6.79 -20.75 5.08
C PHE A 72 -7.94 -20.85 6.09
N ILE A 73 -7.70 -21.50 7.23
CA ILE A 73 -8.66 -21.55 8.36
C ILE A 73 -8.25 -20.55 9.44
N ASP A 74 -7.07 -20.74 10.01
CA ASP A 74 -6.56 -19.91 11.10
C ASP A 74 -5.03 -20.04 11.23
N TYR A 75 -4.44 -19.26 12.12
CA TYR A 75 -3.03 -19.38 12.47
C TYR A 75 -2.84 -19.46 13.99
N SER A 76 -1.69 -19.98 14.41
CA SER A 76 -1.26 -19.99 15.80
C SER A 76 0.23 -19.62 15.90
N LEU A 77 0.56 -18.83 16.91
CA LEU A 77 1.93 -18.58 17.33
C LEU A 77 2.21 -19.44 18.55
N GLY A 78 3.28 -20.23 18.50
CA GLY A 78 3.74 -20.99 19.66
C GLY A 78 4.53 -20.13 20.65
N GLU A 79 5.14 -20.78 21.62
CA GLU A 79 6.00 -20.12 22.60
C GLU A 79 7.40 -19.83 22.02
N PRO A 80 8.03 -18.71 22.39
CA PRO A 80 9.40 -18.41 22.00
C PRO A 80 10.37 -19.44 22.61
N LYS A 81 11.37 -19.83 21.82
CA LYS A 81 12.37 -20.85 22.23
C LYS A 81 13.33 -20.36 23.33
N TYR A 82 13.53 -19.05 23.43
CA TYR A 82 14.49 -18.39 24.31
C TYR A 82 13.85 -17.16 24.94
N THR A 83 14.32 -16.75 26.11
CA THR A 83 13.98 -15.41 26.64
C THR A 83 14.70 -14.32 25.85
N VAL A 84 14.34 -13.05 26.11
CA VAL A 84 14.99 -11.90 25.46
C VAL A 84 16.48 -11.84 25.80
N GLU A 85 16.85 -12.12 27.05
CA GLU A 85 18.24 -12.13 27.53
C GLU A 85 19.04 -13.28 26.91
N GLU A 86 18.47 -14.49 26.87
CA GLU A 86 19.11 -15.64 26.26
C GLU A 86 19.31 -15.44 24.75
N ALA A 87 18.35 -14.80 24.07
CA ALA A 87 18.47 -14.49 22.66
C ALA A 87 19.63 -13.53 22.37
N LYS A 88 19.84 -12.54 23.25
CA LYS A 88 20.98 -11.61 23.20
C LYS A 88 22.32 -12.32 23.47
N GLU A 89 22.38 -13.18 24.49
CA GLU A 89 23.62 -13.86 24.87
C GLU A 89 24.09 -14.90 23.85
N ARG A 90 23.15 -15.56 23.17
CA ARG A 90 23.43 -16.64 22.22
C ARG A 90 23.51 -16.19 20.76
N ASP A 91 23.43 -14.89 20.49
CA ASP A 91 23.39 -14.33 19.13
C ASP A 91 22.27 -14.90 18.25
N VAL A 92 21.11 -15.22 18.84
CA VAL A 92 19.94 -15.77 18.14
C VAL A 92 18.80 -14.75 18.06
N THR A 93 17.78 -15.06 17.25
CA THR A 93 16.59 -14.21 17.10
C THR A 93 15.52 -14.60 18.13
N TYR A 94 14.94 -13.61 18.80
CA TYR A 94 13.78 -13.82 19.69
C TYR A 94 12.52 -13.99 18.83
N ALA A 95 12.06 -15.24 18.68
CA ALA A 95 10.99 -15.60 17.77
C ALA A 95 10.17 -16.80 18.29
N ALA A 96 8.93 -16.88 17.84
CA ALA A 96 7.99 -17.96 18.10
C ALA A 96 7.61 -18.71 16.81
N PRO A 97 7.37 -20.03 16.85
CA PRO A 97 6.99 -20.78 15.67
C PRO A 97 5.58 -20.41 15.20
N LEU A 98 5.45 -19.94 13.95
CA LEU A 98 4.17 -19.69 13.29
C LEU A 98 3.68 -20.95 12.58
N ARG A 99 2.48 -21.39 12.95
CA ARG A 99 1.78 -22.50 12.30
C ARG A 99 0.46 -22.01 11.73
N VAL A 100 0.16 -22.42 10.50
CA VAL A 100 -1.09 -22.07 9.81
C VAL A 100 -1.90 -23.33 9.60
N LYS A 101 -3.16 -23.30 10.01
CA LYS A 101 -4.12 -24.36 9.74
C LYS A 101 -4.70 -24.14 8.35
N VAL A 102 -4.41 -25.06 7.45
CA VAL A 102 -4.91 -25.05 6.07
C VAL A 102 -5.85 -26.21 5.82
N ARG A 103 -6.76 -26.04 4.87
CA ARG A 103 -7.64 -27.08 4.36
C ARG A 103 -7.40 -27.26 2.87
N LEU A 104 -7.01 -28.47 2.47
CA LEU A 104 -6.97 -28.87 1.07
C LEU A 104 -8.29 -29.56 0.71
N ILE A 105 -8.98 -29.02 -0.27
CA ILE A 105 -10.22 -29.56 -0.85
C ILE A 105 -9.90 -30.08 -2.24
N ASN A 106 -10.12 -31.38 -2.45
CA ASN A 106 -10.11 -31.96 -3.79
C ASN A 106 -11.56 -32.04 -4.29
N LYS A 107 -11.91 -31.22 -5.28
CA LYS A 107 -13.27 -31.14 -5.83
C LYS A 107 -13.64 -32.37 -6.68
N GLU A 108 -12.66 -33.11 -7.20
CA GLU A 108 -12.91 -34.33 -7.98
C GLU A 108 -13.28 -35.52 -7.09
N THR A 109 -12.57 -35.70 -5.98
CA THR A 109 -12.79 -36.82 -5.05
C THR A 109 -13.72 -36.49 -3.88
N GLY A 110 -13.95 -35.20 -3.62
CA GLY A 110 -14.65 -34.70 -2.43
C GLY A 110 -13.82 -34.83 -1.15
N GLU A 111 -12.54 -35.18 -1.24
CA GLU A 111 -11.67 -35.36 -0.08
C GLU A 111 -11.28 -33.99 0.52
N VAL A 112 -11.40 -33.87 1.84
CA VAL A 112 -11.00 -32.68 2.60
C VAL A 112 -9.93 -33.08 3.61
N LYS A 113 -8.78 -32.43 3.55
CA LYS A 113 -7.67 -32.64 4.50
C LYS A 113 -7.31 -31.34 5.19
N GLU A 114 -7.38 -31.35 6.52
CA GLU A 114 -6.91 -30.24 7.34
C GLU A 114 -5.53 -30.57 7.93
N GLN A 115 -4.61 -29.61 7.87
CA GLN A 115 -3.26 -29.79 8.40
C GLN A 115 -2.72 -28.48 8.97
N ASP A 116 -1.97 -28.59 10.08
CA ASP A 116 -1.18 -27.49 10.62
C ASP A 116 0.20 -27.48 9.95
N VAL A 117 0.44 -26.46 9.13
CA VAL A 117 1.69 -26.28 8.39
C VAL A 117 2.59 -25.30 9.13
N PHE A 118 3.85 -25.67 9.33
CA PHE A 118 4.85 -24.78 9.90
C PHE A 118 5.32 -23.78 8.84
N MET A 119 5.08 -22.49 9.07
CA MET A 119 5.44 -21.41 8.14
C MET A 119 6.84 -20.87 8.39
N GLY A 120 7.35 -20.99 9.62
CA GLY A 120 8.64 -20.47 10.03
C GLY A 120 8.63 -19.93 11.47
N ASP A 121 9.79 -19.53 11.95
CA ASP A 121 9.91 -18.80 13.21
C ASP A 121 9.63 -17.30 12.95
N PHE A 122 8.69 -16.72 13.69
CA PHE A 122 8.24 -15.34 13.56
C PHE A 122 8.83 -14.46 14.68
N PRO A 123 9.61 -13.41 14.37
CA PRO A 123 10.20 -12.53 15.38
C PRO A 123 9.14 -11.83 16.22
N LEU A 124 9.29 -11.86 17.54
CA LEU A 124 8.39 -11.23 18.50
C LEU A 124 8.92 -9.88 18.98
N MET A 125 8.01 -8.93 19.19
CA MET A 125 8.33 -7.64 19.80
C MET A 125 8.51 -7.79 21.31
N THR A 126 9.53 -7.15 21.86
CA THR A 126 9.78 -7.06 23.31
C THR A 126 8.83 -6.04 23.96
N GLU A 127 8.73 -6.04 25.29
CA GLU A 127 7.93 -5.06 26.04
C GLU A 127 8.37 -3.60 25.81
N THR A 128 9.61 -3.38 25.36
CA THR A 128 10.16 -2.04 25.08
C THR A 128 9.89 -1.57 23.64
N GLY A 129 9.19 -2.36 22.82
CA GLY A 129 8.89 -2.03 21.43
C GLY A 129 10.04 -2.30 20.46
N THR A 130 10.94 -3.24 20.79
CA THR A 130 12.11 -3.60 19.99
C THR A 130 12.08 -5.07 19.56
N PHE A 131 13.00 -5.47 18.69
CA PHE A 131 13.17 -6.85 18.23
C PHE A 131 14.60 -7.30 18.46
N ILE A 132 14.80 -8.56 18.85
CA ILE A 132 16.15 -9.15 18.93
C ILE A 132 16.37 -10.00 17.68
N ILE A 133 17.26 -9.55 16.80
CA ILE A 133 17.60 -10.21 15.54
C ILE A 133 19.08 -10.57 15.58
N ASN A 134 19.38 -11.87 15.64
CA ASN A 134 20.74 -12.42 15.76
C ASN A 134 21.53 -11.75 16.90
N GLY A 135 20.98 -11.76 18.12
CA GLY A 135 21.56 -11.14 19.31
C GLY A 135 21.45 -9.62 19.40
N ALA A 136 21.27 -8.94 18.26
CA ALA A 136 21.23 -7.48 18.21
C ALA A 136 19.81 -6.93 18.38
N GLU A 137 19.67 -5.92 19.24
CA GLU A 137 18.42 -5.20 19.42
C GLU A 137 18.19 -4.20 18.27
N ARG A 138 17.00 -4.26 17.67
CA ARG A 138 16.60 -3.47 16.50
C ARG A 138 15.25 -2.83 16.73
N VAL A 139 15.06 -1.66 16.10
CA VAL A 139 13.81 -0.92 16.11
C VAL A 139 13.32 -0.78 14.67
N ILE A 140 12.04 -1.07 14.46
CA ILE A 140 11.37 -0.79 13.18
C ILE A 140 10.85 0.65 13.25
N VAL A 141 11.37 1.52 12.39
CA VAL A 141 10.99 2.94 12.35
C VAL A 141 9.79 3.14 11.42
N SER A 142 8.83 3.96 11.85
CA SER A 142 7.68 4.31 11.02
C SER A 142 8.13 5.09 9.79
N GLN A 143 7.68 4.65 8.61
CA GLN A 143 7.94 5.33 7.36
C GLN A 143 6.78 6.27 7.03
N LEU A 144 7.09 7.50 6.60
CA LEU A 144 6.10 8.42 6.03
C LEU A 144 6.02 8.22 4.53
N VAL A 145 4.87 7.75 4.06
CA VAL A 145 4.56 7.55 2.64
C VAL A 145 3.29 8.30 2.25
N ARG A 146 3.11 8.58 0.95
CA ARG A 146 1.86 9.18 0.45
C ARG A 146 0.75 8.13 0.51
N SER A 147 -0.44 8.54 0.92
CA SER A 147 -1.60 7.65 0.95
C SER A 147 -2.04 7.29 -0.49
N PRO A 148 -2.57 6.10 -0.72
CA PRO A 148 -3.24 5.77 -1.98
C PRO A 148 -4.41 6.73 -2.23
N SER A 149 -4.40 7.44 -3.36
CA SER A 149 -5.43 8.43 -3.72
C SER A 149 -5.23 8.92 -5.16
N VAL A 150 -6.13 9.77 -5.62
CA VAL A 150 -5.97 10.60 -6.81
C VAL A 150 -5.46 11.98 -6.40
N TYR A 151 -4.29 12.34 -6.88
CA TYR A 151 -3.66 13.64 -6.62
C TYR A 151 -3.68 14.50 -7.88
N TYR A 152 -4.00 15.78 -7.73
CA TYR A 152 -3.92 16.77 -8.80
C TYR A 152 -2.79 17.74 -8.53
N SER A 153 -2.13 18.20 -9.59
CA SER A 153 -1.16 19.29 -9.51
C SER A 153 -1.20 20.12 -10.77
N ASP A 154 -0.87 21.41 -10.64
CA ASP A 154 -0.64 22.29 -11.78
C ASP A 154 0.85 22.62 -11.91
N LYS A 155 1.27 22.87 -13.14
CA LYS A 155 2.63 23.29 -13.46
C LYS A 155 2.59 24.32 -14.57
N VAL A 156 3.24 25.45 -14.34
CA VAL A 156 3.46 26.45 -15.38
C VAL A 156 4.70 26.05 -16.17
N ASP A 157 4.54 25.91 -17.49
CA ASP A 157 5.64 25.61 -18.39
C ASP A 157 6.56 26.84 -18.60
N LYS A 158 7.64 26.67 -19.36
CA LYS A 158 8.60 27.76 -19.64
C LYS A 158 8.00 28.91 -20.48
N ASN A 159 6.89 28.67 -21.16
CA ASN A 159 6.19 29.62 -22.01
C ASN A 159 5.05 30.33 -21.27
N GLY A 160 4.87 30.06 -19.97
CA GLY A 160 3.81 30.64 -19.15
C GLY A 160 2.47 29.91 -19.23
N LYS A 161 2.38 28.80 -19.96
CA LYS A 161 1.16 27.99 -20.07
C LYS A 161 1.00 27.12 -18.83
N ARG A 162 -0.19 27.14 -18.24
CA ARG A 162 -0.53 26.28 -17.10
C ARG A 162 -1.01 24.92 -17.61
N GLY A 163 -0.24 23.87 -17.32
CA GLY A 163 -0.64 22.49 -17.50
C GLY A 163 -1.14 21.89 -16.20
N TYR A 164 -2.08 20.94 -16.31
CA TYR A 164 -2.58 20.15 -15.19
C TYR A 164 -2.13 18.70 -15.35
N SER A 165 -1.88 18.06 -14.21
CA SER A 165 -1.60 16.63 -14.14
C SER A 165 -2.40 16.00 -13.01
N ALA A 166 -2.73 14.73 -13.18
CA ALA A 166 -3.36 13.91 -12.17
C ALA A 166 -2.56 12.61 -12.00
N THR A 167 -2.44 12.10 -10.78
CA THR A 167 -1.76 10.83 -10.49
C THR A 167 -2.64 9.98 -9.61
N VAL A 168 -2.98 8.78 -10.09
CA VAL A 168 -3.69 7.75 -9.35
C VAL A 168 -2.65 6.82 -8.75
N ILE A 169 -2.53 6.87 -7.42
CA ILE A 169 -1.61 6.04 -6.65
C ILE A 169 -2.44 4.93 -5.99
N PRO A 170 -2.33 3.67 -6.43
CA PRO A 170 -3.01 2.57 -5.78
C PRO A 170 -2.26 2.11 -4.52
N ASN A 171 -2.92 1.34 -3.66
CA ASN A 171 -2.27 0.70 -2.51
C ASN A 171 -1.28 -0.39 -2.96
N ARG A 172 -1.67 -1.16 -3.97
CA ARG A 172 -0.84 -2.14 -4.67
C ARG A 172 -1.15 -2.07 -6.17
N GLY A 173 -0.16 -2.26 -7.02
CA GLY A 173 -0.34 -2.32 -8.48
C GLY A 173 0.17 -1.10 -9.24
N ALA A 174 -0.29 -0.98 -10.49
CA ALA A 174 0.23 -0.04 -11.47
C ALA A 174 -0.29 1.38 -11.26
N TRP A 175 0.59 2.37 -11.40
CA TRP A 175 0.23 3.79 -11.31
C TRP A 175 -0.38 4.27 -12.64
N LEU A 176 -1.31 5.22 -12.55
CA LEU A 176 -1.80 5.98 -13.71
C LEU A 176 -1.44 7.45 -13.54
N GLU A 177 -0.73 8.00 -14.50
CA GLU A 177 -0.33 9.41 -14.51
C GLU A 177 -0.90 10.10 -15.74
N TYR A 178 -1.67 11.16 -15.54
CA TYR A 178 -2.25 11.99 -16.58
C TYR A 178 -1.53 13.33 -16.63
N GLU A 179 -1.26 13.83 -17.84
CA GLU A 179 -0.65 15.15 -18.03
C GLU A 179 -1.22 15.84 -19.26
N THR A 180 -1.32 17.17 -19.18
CA THR A 180 -1.61 18.04 -20.33
C THR A 180 -0.31 18.62 -20.86
N ASP A 181 -0.11 18.61 -22.18
CA ASP A 181 1.08 19.20 -22.80
C ASP A 181 0.87 20.63 -23.31
N ALA A 182 1.92 21.23 -23.90
CA ALA A 182 1.87 22.59 -24.42
C ALA A 182 0.92 22.78 -25.63
N LYS A 183 0.47 21.69 -26.26
CA LYS A 183 -0.46 21.69 -27.39
C LYS A 183 -1.89 21.34 -26.97
N ASP A 184 -2.20 21.38 -25.67
CA ASP A 184 -3.51 21.01 -25.13
C ASP A 184 -3.89 19.55 -25.43
N VAL A 185 -2.89 18.66 -25.55
CA VAL A 185 -3.11 17.23 -25.71
C VAL A 185 -3.01 16.56 -24.35
N VAL A 186 -3.98 15.69 -24.04
CA VAL A 186 -4.04 14.95 -22.78
C VAL A 186 -3.42 13.57 -22.97
N TYR A 187 -2.43 13.28 -22.15
CA TYR A 187 -1.70 12.02 -22.15
C TYR A 187 -1.94 11.22 -20.88
N VAL A 188 -1.78 9.91 -20.98
CA VAL A 188 -1.68 8.96 -19.86
C VAL A 188 -0.36 8.20 -19.94
N ARG A 189 0.26 7.94 -18.79
CA ARG A 189 1.31 6.94 -18.60
C ARG A 189 0.78 5.83 -17.70
N ILE A 190 0.97 4.59 -18.13
CA ILE A 190 0.66 3.41 -17.32
C ILE A 190 1.98 2.90 -16.74
N ASP A 191 2.09 2.82 -15.42
CA ASP A 191 3.24 2.24 -14.72
C ASP A 191 4.60 2.83 -15.16
N ARG A 192 4.66 4.17 -15.26
CA ARG A 192 5.86 4.93 -15.67
C ARG A 192 6.40 4.60 -17.08
N THR A 193 5.59 4.01 -17.95
CA THR A 193 5.94 3.79 -19.36
C THR A 193 5.82 5.06 -20.21
N ARG A 194 6.13 4.95 -21.50
CA ARG A 194 6.00 6.06 -22.45
C ARG A 194 4.55 6.51 -22.56
N LYS A 195 4.35 7.82 -22.60
CA LYS A 195 3.01 8.43 -22.67
C LYS A 195 2.25 8.04 -23.94
N LEU A 196 0.94 7.91 -23.78
CA LEU A 196 -0.06 7.63 -24.81
C LEU A 196 -1.17 8.69 -24.73
N PRO A 197 -1.83 9.08 -25.84
CA PRO A 197 -3.05 9.87 -25.76
C PRO A 197 -4.07 9.18 -24.85
N VAL A 198 -4.79 9.94 -24.01
CA VAL A 198 -5.74 9.34 -23.06
C VAL A 198 -6.87 8.58 -23.75
N THR A 199 -7.21 8.95 -24.99
CA THR A 199 -8.21 8.29 -25.83
C THR A 199 -7.85 6.85 -26.17
N VAL A 200 -6.55 6.51 -26.29
CA VAL A 200 -6.10 5.11 -26.47
C VAL A 200 -6.54 4.25 -25.29
N LEU A 201 -6.41 4.77 -24.05
CA LEU A 201 -6.89 4.06 -22.87
C LEU A 201 -8.42 3.93 -22.87
N LEU A 202 -9.16 4.98 -23.26
CA LEU A 202 -10.62 4.93 -23.35
C LEU A 202 -11.10 3.88 -24.37
N ARG A 203 -10.48 3.82 -25.54
CA ARG A 203 -10.75 2.79 -26.55
C ARG A 203 -10.48 1.40 -26.02
N ALA A 204 -9.33 1.19 -25.36
CA ALA A 204 -8.99 -0.11 -24.77
C ALA A 204 -9.98 -0.55 -23.67
N LEU A 205 -10.64 0.39 -22.99
CA LEU A 205 -11.70 0.12 -22.01
C LEU A 205 -13.08 -0.13 -22.64
N GLY A 206 -13.23 0.03 -23.96
CA GLY A 206 -14.44 -0.32 -24.70
C GLY A 206 -15.15 0.84 -25.41
N PHE A 207 -14.68 2.09 -25.28
CA PHE A 207 -15.23 3.23 -26.02
C PHE A 207 -14.57 3.34 -27.40
N SER A 208 -15.03 2.52 -28.33
CA SER A 208 -14.35 2.20 -29.59
C SER A 208 -14.21 3.39 -30.54
N SER A 209 -15.24 4.24 -30.63
CA SER A 209 -15.33 5.31 -31.63
C SER A 209 -15.14 6.71 -31.02
N ASP A 210 -14.71 7.65 -31.86
CA ASP A 210 -14.52 9.05 -31.48
C ASP A 210 -15.82 9.67 -30.98
N GLN A 211 -16.94 9.33 -31.63
CA GLN A 211 -18.26 9.81 -31.25
C GLN A 211 -18.66 9.31 -29.86
N GLU A 212 -18.43 8.04 -29.53
CA GLU A 212 -18.69 7.50 -28.18
C GLU A 212 -17.86 8.22 -27.11
N ILE A 213 -16.60 8.53 -27.41
CA ILE A 213 -15.72 9.25 -26.49
C ILE A 213 -16.18 10.70 -26.29
N ILE A 214 -16.58 11.37 -27.38
CA ILE A 214 -17.14 12.74 -27.34
C ILE A 214 -18.45 12.77 -26.55
N ASP A 215 -19.32 11.79 -26.76
CA ASP A 215 -20.59 11.68 -26.03
C ASP A 215 -20.37 11.42 -24.53
N LEU A 216 -19.32 10.68 -24.17
CA LEU A 216 -18.95 10.38 -22.78
C LEU A 216 -18.40 11.59 -22.02
N LEU A 217 -17.45 12.31 -22.61
CA LEU A 217 -16.67 13.36 -21.93
C LEU A 217 -17.12 14.78 -22.27
N GLY A 218 -17.99 14.91 -23.26
CA GLY A 218 -18.36 16.19 -23.85
C GLY A 218 -17.33 16.70 -24.86
N ASP A 219 -17.81 17.56 -25.76
CA ASP A 219 -17.01 18.13 -26.82
C ASP A 219 -16.18 19.33 -26.33
N ASN A 220 -14.86 19.19 -26.31
CA ASN A 220 -13.94 20.27 -25.94
C ASN A 220 -12.63 20.22 -26.75
N GLU A 221 -11.91 21.35 -26.76
CA GLU A 221 -10.67 21.50 -27.54
C GLU A 221 -9.59 20.48 -27.15
N TYR A 222 -9.40 20.21 -25.86
CA TYR A 222 -8.41 19.24 -25.38
C TYR A 222 -8.70 17.83 -25.91
N LEU A 223 -9.96 17.43 -25.90
CA LEU A 223 -10.39 16.13 -26.39
C LEU A 223 -10.21 16.02 -27.90
N ARG A 224 -10.62 17.04 -28.67
CA ARG A 224 -10.42 17.07 -30.13
C ARG A 224 -8.94 16.97 -30.50
N ASN A 225 -8.09 17.78 -29.86
CA ASN A 225 -6.64 17.74 -30.07
C ASN A 225 -6.03 16.38 -29.70
N THR A 226 -6.60 15.71 -28.71
CA THR A 226 -6.16 14.37 -28.28
C THR A 226 -6.61 13.28 -29.25
N LEU A 227 -7.84 13.32 -29.75
CA LEU A 227 -8.35 12.43 -30.79
C LEU A 227 -7.54 12.57 -32.09
N GLU A 228 -7.18 13.79 -32.49
CA GLU A 228 -6.30 14.03 -33.64
C GLU A 228 -4.88 13.45 -33.46
N LYS A 229 -4.44 13.24 -32.23
CA LYS A 229 -3.13 12.62 -31.90
C LYS A 229 -3.21 11.11 -31.69
N ASP A 230 -4.42 10.58 -31.60
CA ASP A 230 -4.66 9.15 -31.47
C ASP A 230 -4.50 8.48 -32.84
N ASN A 231 -3.58 7.54 -32.94
CA ASN A 231 -3.37 6.78 -34.18
C ASN A 231 -4.22 5.50 -34.23
N THR A 232 -5.06 5.29 -33.22
CA THR A 232 -5.93 4.12 -33.09
C THR A 232 -7.38 4.47 -33.41
N ASP A 233 -8.07 3.57 -34.11
CA ASP A 233 -9.45 3.74 -34.58
C ASP A 233 -10.38 2.60 -34.09
N SER A 234 -9.85 1.69 -33.26
CA SER A 234 -10.60 0.56 -32.71
C SER A 234 -10.06 0.11 -31.36
N THR A 235 -10.90 -0.59 -30.60
CA THR A 235 -10.54 -1.21 -29.30
C THR A 235 -9.35 -2.15 -29.45
N GLU A 236 -9.29 -2.95 -30.51
CA GLU A 236 -8.23 -3.93 -30.75
C GLU A 236 -6.88 -3.25 -30.97
N LYS A 237 -6.84 -2.21 -31.81
CA LYS A 237 -5.59 -1.47 -32.06
C LYS A 237 -5.12 -0.74 -30.80
N ALA A 238 -6.05 -0.19 -30.02
CA ALA A 238 -5.73 0.45 -28.75
C ALA A 238 -5.16 -0.53 -27.71
N LEU A 239 -5.73 -1.74 -27.60
CA LEU A 239 -5.21 -2.80 -26.74
C LEU A 239 -3.79 -3.21 -27.15
N ILE A 240 -3.54 -3.37 -28.46
CA ILE A 240 -2.22 -3.72 -28.99
C ILE A 240 -1.20 -2.59 -28.71
N GLU A 241 -1.55 -1.33 -28.96
CA GLU A 241 -0.67 -0.19 -28.66
C GLU A 241 -0.28 -0.14 -27.17
N ILE A 242 -1.24 -0.35 -26.26
CA ILE A 242 -0.95 -0.42 -24.82
C ILE A 242 -0.02 -1.61 -24.51
N TYR A 243 -0.28 -2.79 -25.08
CA TYR A 243 0.54 -3.98 -24.88
C TYR A 243 1.99 -3.74 -25.30
N GLU A 244 2.22 -3.18 -26.49
CA GLU A 244 3.56 -2.90 -27.01
C GLU A 244 4.34 -1.92 -26.12
N ARG A 245 3.66 -0.96 -25.47
CA ARG A 245 4.30 -0.05 -24.50
C ARG A 245 4.63 -0.72 -23.18
N LEU A 246 3.77 -1.63 -22.71
CA LEU A 246 3.97 -2.34 -21.44
C LEU A 246 4.99 -3.47 -21.57
N ARG A 247 5.05 -4.14 -22.73
CA ARG A 247 5.93 -5.28 -23.01
C ARG A 247 6.66 -5.10 -24.34
N PRO A 248 7.64 -4.18 -24.40
CA PRO A 248 8.40 -3.96 -25.62
C PRO A 248 9.19 -5.21 -26.01
N GLY A 249 8.93 -5.72 -27.22
CA GLY A 249 9.64 -6.87 -27.79
C GLY A 249 8.91 -8.20 -27.72
N GLU A 250 7.77 -8.29 -27.03
CA GLU A 250 6.88 -9.46 -27.12
C GLU A 250 5.89 -9.27 -28.27
N PRO A 251 5.65 -10.28 -29.13
CA PRO A 251 4.68 -10.17 -30.21
C PRO A 251 3.27 -9.98 -29.63
N PRO A 252 2.56 -8.89 -29.99
CA PRO A 252 1.24 -8.63 -29.44
C PRO A 252 0.20 -9.57 -30.04
N THR A 253 -0.62 -10.18 -29.19
CA THR A 253 -1.89 -10.78 -29.58
C THR A 253 -3.02 -10.08 -28.85
N LEU A 254 -4.20 -10.00 -29.47
CA LEU A 254 -5.35 -9.31 -28.88
C LEU A 254 -5.74 -9.93 -27.52
N GLU A 255 -5.69 -11.25 -27.42
CA GLU A 255 -6.00 -11.99 -26.21
C GLU A 255 -5.01 -11.67 -25.08
N ASN A 256 -3.71 -11.68 -25.38
CA ASN A 256 -2.68 -11.33 -24.40
C ASN A 256 -2.79 -9.87 -23.97
N ALA A 257 -3.11 -8.97 -24.89
CA ALA A 257 -3.32 -7.54 -24.60
C ALA A 257 -4.51 -7.33 -23.65
N LYS A 258 -5.63 -7.99 -23.92
CA LYS A 258 -6.81 -7.94 -23.08
C LYS A 258 -6.55 -8.51 -21.68
N ASN A 259 -5.91 -9.68 -21.61
CA ASN A 259 -5.58 -10.33 -20.34
C ASN A 259 -4.57 -9.52 -19.52
N LEU A 260 -3.57 -8.91 -20.17
CA LEU A 260 -2.59 -8.05 -19.50
C LEU A 260 -3.24 -6.81 -18.91
N LEU A 261 -4.12 -6.14 -19.66
CA LEU A 261 -4.80 -4.95 -19.15
C LEU A 261 -5.72 -5.32 -17.99
N ALA A 262 -6.47 -6.43 -18.13
CA ALA A 262 -7.38 -6.91 -17.10
C ALA A 262 -6.64 -7.22 -15.79
N SER A 263 -5.67 -8.14 -15.84
CA SER A 263 -4.89 -8.57 -14.67
C SER A 263 -4.10 -7.46 -13.97
N ARG A 264 -3.85 -6.34 -14.65
CA ARG A 264 -3.08 -5.22 -14.11
C ARG A 264 -3.93 -4.21 -13.35
N PHE A 265 -5.24 -4.10 -13.66
CA PHE A 265 -6.12 -3.07 -13.13
C PHE A 265 -7.39 -3.58 -12.46
N PHE A 266 -7.82 -4.81 -12.74
CA PHE A 266 -9.07 -5.41 -12.27
C PHE A 266 -8.80 -6.78 -11.65
#